data_AF-A0A2I1C8F6-F1
#
_entry.id   AF-A0A2I1C8F6-F1
#
_cell.length_a   1.000
_cell.length_b   1.000
_cell.length_c   1.000
_cell.angle_alpha   90.00
_cell.angle_beta   90.00
_cell.angle_gamma   90.00
#
_symmetry.space_group_name_H-M   'P 1'
#
loop_
_entity.id
_entity.type
_entity.pdbx_description
1 polymer ?
#
loop_
_entity_poly.entity_id
_entity_poly.type
_entity_poly.pdbx_seq_one_letter_code
_entity_poly.pdbx_strand_id
1 'polypeptide(L)'
;MREWPGYWTHLPITVLDWVNCVQLTGVWAQLIAIYIFFLIISLVPLIIDAITDVFCPPDKPNCPEYDRDPIALFEGYHLFALVPVIVTLLILGLYKQARASSLNLSSPGLKLQAMVFMLSAASWVPRLAFPWKAYLDQPQERVPIYLVIPAWWQMIGFLAVDEAMFALGQGILLWVALRREKRLAASDAERRPAVVGEYANGCKLGAGRL
;
A
#
# COMPACT_ATOMS: atom_id res chain seq x y z
N MET A 1 -47.77 20.01 13.20
CA MET A 1 -46.50 19.25 13.21
C MET A 1 -45.82 19.50 11.88
N ARG A 2 -44.57 20.00 11.89
CA ARG A 2 -43.81 20.34 10.68
C ARG A 2 -43.18 19.05 10.16
N GLU A 3 -43.62 18.60 8.99
CA GLU A 3 -42.99 17.50 8.27
C GLU A 3 -41.66 17.98 7.72
N TRP A 4 -40.57 17.38 8.20
CA TRP A 4 -39.27 17.52 7.57
C TRP A 4 -39.26 16.59 6.35
N PRO A 5 -39.08 17.10 5.12
CA PRO A 5 -38.93 16.23 3.97
C PRO A 5 -37.66 15.40 4.22
N GLY A 6 -37.87 14.08 4.34
CA GLY A 6 -36.82 13.14 4.69
C GLY A 6 -35.67 13.24 3.70
N TYR A 7 -34.45 13.28 4.22
CA TYR A 7 -33.19 13.15 3.48
C TYR A 7 -33.05 11.80 2.72
N TRP A 8 -34.11 10.99 2.69
CA TRP A 8 -34.13 9.59 2.26
C TRP A 8 -35.38 9.24 1.41
N THR A 9 -36.14 10.21 0.89
CA THR A 9 -37.18 9.90 -0.12
C THR A 9 -36.56 9.96 -1.51
N HIS A 10 -36.31 8.77 -2.06
CA HIS A 10 -35.55 8.53 -3.28
C HIS A 10 -36.25 9.06 -4.55
N LEU A 11 -35.56 9.94 -5.26
CA LEU A 11 -35.65 10.16 -6.71
C LEU A 11 -35.37 8.83 -7.45
N PRO A 12 -35.76 8.67 -8.74
CA PRO A 12 -35.64 7.38 -9.43
C PRO A 12 -34.21 6.80 -9.36
N ILE A 13 -34.12 5.48 -9.09
CA ILE A 13 -32.88 4.72 -9.02
C ILE A 13 -32.04 5.02 -10.26
N THR A 14 -30.90 5.68 -10.07
CA THR A 14 -30.03 6.06 -11.18
C THR A 14 -29.04 4.93 -11.48
N VAL A 15 -28.49 4.91 -12.69
CA VAL A 15 -27.42 3.95 -13.08
C VAL A 15 -26.21 4.05 -12.13
N LEU A 16 -25.97 5.22 -11.55
CA LEU A 16 -24.87 5.46 -10.62
C LEU A 16 -25.07 4.72 -9.28
N ASP A 17 -26.31 4.53 -8.83
CA ASP A 17 -26.62 3.77 -7.61
C ASP A 17 -26.28 2.28 -7.78
N TRP A 18 -26.53 1.72 -8.96
CA TRP A 18 -26.15 0.35 -9.30
C TRP A 18 -24.63 0.16 -9.37
N VAL A 19 -23.91 1.14 -9.95
CA VAL A 19 -22.44 1.12 -9.96
C VAL A 19 -21.88 1.16 -8.54
N ASN A 20 -22.43 2.02 -7.68
CA ASN A 20 -22.02 2.09 -6.27
C ASN A 20 -22.34 0.79 -5.51
N CYS A 21 -23.48 0.15 -5.77
CA CYS A 21 -23.85 -1.13 -5.16
C CYS A 21 -22.89 -2.26 -5.58
N VAL A 22 -22.52 -2.33 -6.87
CA VAL A 22 -21.53 -3.30 -7.36
C VAL A 22 -20.14 -3.04 -6.78
N GLN A 23 -19.72 -1.78 -6.68
CA GLN A 23 -18.46 -1.43 -6.05
C GLN A 23 -18.44 -1.79 -4.56
N LEU A 24 -19.53 -1.50 -3.84
CA LEU A 24 -19.67 -1.82 -2.43
C LEU A 24 -19.63 -3.33 -2.19
N THR A 25 -20.38 -4.12 -2.96
CA THR A 25 -20.36 -5.59 -2.87
C THR A 25 -18.98 -6.16 -3.20
N GLY A 26 -18.27 -5.60 -4.18
CA GLY A 26 -16.88 -5.94 -4.47
C GLY A 26 -15.93 -5.70 -3.28
N VAL A 27 -16.05 -4.55 -2.60
CA VAL A 27 -15.24 -4.24 -1.40
C VAL A 27 -15.53 -5.21 -0.26
N TRP A 28 -16.81 -5.53 -0.02
CA TRP A 28 -17.19 -6.51 1.01
C TRP A 28 -16.68 -7.91 0.71
N ALA A 29 -16.80 -8.37 -0.54
CA ALA A 29 -16.27 -9.67 -0.95
C ALA A 29 -14.75 -9.74 -0.74
N GLN A 30 -14.03 -8.66 -1.04
CA GLN A 30 -12.59 -8.57 -0.80
C GLN A 30 -12.25 -8.67 0.71
N LEU A 31 -12.98 -7.95 1.56
CA LEU A 31 -12.80 -8.02 3.01
C LEU A 31 -13.05 -9.43 3.56
N ILE A 32 -14.13 -10.07 3.11
CA ILE A 32 -14.45 -11.45 3.49
C ILE A 32 -13.34 -12.40 3.05
N ALA A 33 -12.83 -12.27 1.82
CA ALA A 33 -11.73 -13.10 1.31
C ALA A 33 -10.46 -12.93 2.14
N ILE A 34 -10.08 -11.69 2.49
CA ILE A 34 -8.93 -11.40 3.35
C ILE A 34 -9.13 -12.04 4.73
N TYR A 35 -10.32 -11.93 5.30
CA TYR A 35 -10.63 -12.49 6.62
C TYR A 35 -10.59 -14.02 6.63
N ILE A 36 -11.18 -14.67 5.62
CA ILE A 36 -11.11 -16.13 5.45
C ILE A 36 -9.66 -16.58 5.32
N PHE A 37 -8.87 -15.87 4.51
CA PHE A 37 -7.46 -16.19 4.32
C PHE A 37 -6.65 -16.07 5.61
N PHE A 38 -6.87 -14.98 6.36
CA PHE A 38 -6.28 -14.79 7.69
C PHE A 38 -6.66 -15.90 8.66
N LEU A 39 -7.94 -16.31 8.68
CA LEU A 39 -8.41 -17.42 9.50
C LEU A 39 -7.73 -18.74 9.12
N ILE A 40 -7.60 -19.03 7.82
CA ILE A 40 -6.95 -20.26 7.35
C ILE A 40 -5.48 -20.30 7.79
N ILE A 41 -4.73 -19.22 7.57
CA ILE A 41 -3.30 -19.17 7.93
C ILE A 41 -3.11 -19.30 9.44
N SER A 42 -4.08 -18.86 10.25
CA SER A 42 -4.01 -18.98 11.72
C SER A 42 -4.49 -20.35 12.23
N LEU A 43 -5.60 -20.88 11.69
CA LEU A 43 -6.23 -22.11 12.18
C LEU A 43 -5.53 -23.37 11.67
N VAL A 44 -5.00 -23.38 10.46
CA VAL A 44 -4.37 -24.59 9.89
C VAL A 44 -3.14 -25.03 10.70
N PRO A 45 -2.17 -24.16 11.03
CA PRO A 45 -1.04 -24.54 11.88
C PRO A 45 -1.49 -25.04 13.26
N LEU A 46 -2.51 -24.41 13.84
CA LEU A 46 -3.09 -24.82 15.12
C LEU A 46 -3.72 -26.22 15.06
N ILE A 47 -4.45 -26.53 13.99
CA ILE A 47 -5.02 -27.87 13.80
C ILE A 47 -3.90 -28.89 13.62
N ILE A 48 -2.90 -28.61 12.77
CA ILE A 48 -1.75 -29.50 12.56
C ILE A 48 -1.04 -29.80 13.88
N ASP A 49 -0.86 -28.80 14.75
CA ASP A 49 -0.24 -28.98 16.08
C ASP A 49 -1.09 -29.84 17.01
N ALA A 50 -2.41 -29.73 16.92
CA ALA A 50 -3.33 -30.52 17.72
C ALA A 50 -3.41 -31.99 17.29
N ILE A 51 -3.17 -32.29 16.00
CA ILE A 51 -3.36 -33.64 15.45
C ILE A 51 -2.08 -34.36 15.01
N THR A 52 -0.93 -33.69 14.99
CA THR A 52 0.34 -34.28 14.55
C THR A 52 1.51 -33.88 15.44
N ASP A 53 2.55 -34.72 15.48
CA ASP A 53 3.84 -34.44 16.11
C ASP A 53 4.81 -33.68 15.18
N VAL A 54 4.32 -33.06 14.09
CA VAL A 54 5.18 -32.38 13.09
C VAL A 54 6.03 -31.26 13.70
N PHE A 55 5.54 -30.64 14.78
CA PHE A 55 6.24 -29.57 15.50
C PHE A 55 7.15 -30.08 16.61
N CYS A 56 7.19 -31.39 16.86
CA CYS A 56 8.10 -31.97 17.82
C CYS A 56 9.48 -32.24 17.20
N PRO A 57 10.55 -32.23 18.02
CA PRO A 57 11.86 -32.69 17.59
C PRO A 57 11.77 -34.12 17.02
N PRO A 58 12.55 -34.46 15.98
CA PRO A 58 12.50 -35.79 15.34
C PRO A 58 12.73 -36.94 16.31
N ASP A 59 13.43 -36.66 17.41
CA ASP A 59 13.89 -37.64 18.40
C ASP A 59 12.86 -37.86 19.53
N LYS A 60 11.78 -37.07 19.59
CA LYS A 60 10.81 -37.05 20.71
C LYS A 60 9.36 -36.87 20.21
N PRO A 61 8.67 -37.94 19.77
CA PRO A 61 7.24 -37.89 19.47
C PRO A 61 6.43 -37.61 20.76
N ASN A 62 5.27 -36.97 20.63
CA ASN A 62 4.43 -36.47 21.74
C ASN A 62 5.16 -35.56 22.74
N CYS A 63 5.95 -34.61 22.22
CA CYS A 63 6.63 -33.63 23.04
C CYS A 63 5.65 -32.66 23.76
N PRO A 64 6.01 -32.16 24.96
CA PRO A 64 5.21 -31.15 25.67
C PRO A 64 5.12 -29.86 24.87
N GLU A 65 4.08 -29.05 25.10
CA GLU A 65 3.79 -27.82 24.35
C GLU A 65 4.97 -26.84 24.24
N TYR A 66 5.80 -26.75 25.28
CA TYR A 66 7.00 -25.90 25.30
C TYR A 66 8.07 -26.30 24.28
N ASP A 67 8.14 -27.58 23.91
CA ASP A 67 9.12 -28.10 22.93
C ASP A 67 8.59 -28.03 21.49
N ARG A 68 7.35 -27.58 21.28
CA ARG A 68 6.73 -27.46 19.95
C ARG A 68 7.06 -26.11 19.33
N ASP A 69 7.42 -26.11 18.06
CA ASP A 69 7.65 -24.88 17.29
C ASP A 69 6.69 -24.73 16.10
N PRO A 70 5.39 -24.44 16.35
CA PRO A 70 4.43 -24.16 15.29
C PRO A 70 4.73 -22.85 14.55
N ILE A 71 5.55 -21.97 15.13
CA ILE A 71 5.94 -20.69 14.56
C ILE A 71 6.82 -20.93 13.33
N ALA A 72 7.70 -21.95 13.34
CA ALA A 72 8.56 -22.28 12.21
C ALA A 72 7.77 -22.56 10.91
N LEU A 73 6.61 -23.22 10.97
CA LEU A 73 5.79 -23.49 9.78
C LEU A 73 5.04 -22.25 9.31
N PHE A 74 4.53 -21.44 10.24
CA PHE A 74 3.93 -20.16 9.91
C PHE A 74 4.95 -19.23 9.25
N GLU A 75 6.16 -19.13 9.81
CA GLU A 75 7.28 -18.36 9.29
C GLU A 75 7.70 -18.88 7.92
N GLY A 76 7.88 -20.19 7.77
CA GLY A 76 8.21 -20.81 6.48
C GLY A 76 7.17 -20.50 5.40
N TYR A 77 5.88 -20.68 5.70
CA TYR A 77 4.82 -20.36 4.75
C TYR A 77 4.76 -18.85 4.45
N HIS A 78 4.93 -17.99 5.45
CA HIS A 78 5.01 -16.55 5.26
C HIS A 78 6.14 -16.17 4.31
N LEU A 79 7.35 -16.66 4.57
CA LEU A 79 8.54 -16.30 3.81
C LEU A 79 8.55 -16.87 2.40
N PHE A 80 8.12 -18.12 2.20
CA PHE A 80 8.22 -18.79 0.90
C PHE A 80 6.99 -18.62 0.01
N ALA A 81 5.81 -18.36 0.57
CA ALA A 81 4.58 -18.21 -0.21
C ALA A 81 4.02 -16.78 -0.13
N LEU A 82 3.76 -16.27 1.08
CA LEU A 82 3.03 -15.00 1.24
C LEU A 82 3.84 -13.78 0.82
N VAL A 83 5.08 -13.65 1.31
CA VAL A 83 5.94 -12.50 1.00
C VAL A 83 6.17 -12.38 -0.52
N PRO A 84 6.54 -13.43 -1.27
CA PRO A 84 6.68 -13.33 -2.72
C PRO A 84 5.39 -12.91 -3.43
N VAL A 85 4.24 -13.44 -3.01
CA VAL A 85 2.93 -13.09 -3.59
C VAL A 85 2.60 -11.62 -3.31
N ILE A 86 2.74 -11.17 -2.07
CA ILE A 86 2.48 -9.79 -1.65
C ILE A 86 3.39 -8.83 -2.41
N VAL A 87 4.69 -9.08 -2.43
CA VAL A 87 5.67 -8.25 -3.16
C VAL A 87 5.34 -8.20 -4.65
N THR A 88 4.96 -9.33 -5.26
CA THR A 88 4.56 -9.38 -6.68
C THR A 88 3.32 -8.53 -6.95
N LEU A 89 2.29 -8.65 -6.09
CA LEU A 89 1.07 -7.86 -6.20
C LEU A 89 1.33 -6.37 -5.98
N LEU A 90 2.23 -6.01 -5.06
CA LEU A 90 2.65 -4.63 -4.82
C LEU A 90 3.36 -4.05 -6.04
N ILE A 91 4.33 -4.76 -6.62
CA ILE A 91 5.04 -4.33 -7.83
C ILE A 91 4.05 -4.17 -8.99
N LEU A 92 3.15 -5.15 -9.18
CA LEU A 92 2.14 -5.08 -10.24
C LEU A 92 1.17 -3.93 -10.03
N GLY A 93 0.77 -3.67 -8.78
CA GLY A 93 -0.07 -2.55 -8.38
C GLY A 93 0.60 -1.21 -8.70
N LEU A 94 1.85 -1.02 -8.27
CA LEU A 94 2.64 0.17 -8.56
C LEU A 94 2.83 0.35 -10.08
N TYR A 95 3.13 -0.72 -10.81
CA TYR A 95 3.27 -0.67 -12.26
C TYR A 95 1.96 -0.25 -12.95
N LYS A 96 0.83 -0.86 -12.56
CA LYS A 96 -0.49 -0.49 -13.09
C LYS A 96 -0.85 0.95 -12.73
N GLN A 97 -0.58 1.39 -11.51
CA GLN A 97 -0.83 2.76 -11.05
C GLN A 97 0.05 3.76 -11.81
N ALA A 98 1.33 3.44 -12.04
CA ALA A 98 2.23 4.25 -12.86
C ALA A 98 1.76 4.34 -14.32
N ARG A 99 1.26 3.24 -14.90
CA ARG A 99 0.71 3.23 -16.27
C ARG A 99 -0.60 3.99 -16.37
N ALA A 100 -1.51 3.80 -15.42
CA ALA A 100 -2.76 4.55 -15.33
C ALA A 100 -2.52 6.03 -15.05
N SER A 101 -1.33 6.42 -14.55
CA SER A 101 -0.99 7.82 -14.27
C SER A 101 -0.87 8.75 -15.47
N SER A 102 -1.05 8.23 -16.68
CA SER A 102 -1.40 9.08 -17.83
C SER A 102 -2.77 9.75 -17.68
N LEU A 103 -3.64 9.28 -16.77
CA LEU A 103 -5.01 9.74 -16.57
C LEU A 103 -5.22 10.14 -15.09
N ASN A 104 -5.12 11.43 -14.77
CA ASN A 104 -5.62 12.08 -13.53
C ASN A 104 -5.38 11.34 -12.18
N LEU A 105 -4.12 11.18 -11.74
CA LEU A 105 -3.88 10.85 -10.33
C LEU A 105 -4.27 12.03 -9.43
N SER A 106 -5.06 11.79 -8.39
CA SER A 106 -5.35 12.81 -7.38
C SER A 106 -4.10 13.08 -6.54
N SER A 107 -3.41 14.20 -6.83
CA SER A 107 -2.26 14.67 -6.05
C SER A 107 -2.50 14.69 -4.53
N PRO A 108 -3.69 15.09 -4.02
CA PRO A 108 -4.01 14.99 -2.59
C PRO A 108 -4.06 13.55 -2.06
N GLY A 109 -4.60 12.61 -2.84
CA GLY A 109 -4.71 11.21 -2.45
C GLY A 109 -3.35 10.55 -2.31
N LEU A 110 -2.43 10.81 -3.25
CA LEU A 110 -1.07 10.29 -3.18
C LEU A 110 -0.28 10.86 -1.99
N LYS A 111 -0.45 12.15 -1.69
CA LYS A 111 0.17 12.77 -0.52
C LYS A 111 -0.31 12.10 0.77
N LEU A 112 -1.62 11.91 0.90
CA LEU A 112 -2.20 11.27 2.07
C LEU A 112 -1.71 9.82 2.20
N GLN A 113 -1.74 9.04 1.12
CA GLN A 113 -1.24 7.67 1.13
C GLN A 113 0.24 7.61 1.52
N ALA A 114 1.11 8.37 0.84
CA ALA A 114 2.54 8.37 1.16
C ALA A 114 2.80 8.74 2.63
N MET A 115 2.08 9.73 3.18
CA MET A 115 2.21 10.13 4.57
C MET A 115 1.73 9.05 5.53
N VAL A 116 0.55 8.46 5.29
CA VAL A 116 -0.02 7.41 6.16
C VAL A 116 0.90 6.20 6.21
N PHE A 117 1.34 5.70 5.05
CA PHE A 117 2.25 4.55 4.98
C PHE A 117 3.62 4.86 5.61
N MET A 118 4.15 6.08 5.45
CA MET A 118 5.40 6.47 6.08
C MET A 118 5.30 6.54 7.61
N LEU A 119 4.21 7.12 8.14
CA LEU A 119 3.95 7.17 9.58
C LEU A 119 3.70 5.78 10.15
N SER A 120 2.95 4.95 9.43
CA SER A 120 2.70 3.55 9.76
C SER A 120 4.02 2.77 9.85
N ALA A 121 4.87 2.84 8.82
CA ALA A 121 6.19 2.21 8.79
C ALA A 121 7.06 2.64 9.99
N ALA A 122 7.14 3.95 10.27
CA ALA A 122 7.90 4.47 11.40
C ALA A 122 7.33 3.99 12.75
N SER A 123 6.01 3.86 12.87
CA SER A 123 5.35 3.40 14.09
C SER A 123 5.58 1.92 14.38
N TRP A 124 5.86 1.11 13.35
CA TRP A 124 6.16 -0.31 13.50
C TRP A 124 7.54 -0.54 14.13
N VAL A 125 8.57 0.23 13.75
CA VAL A 125 9.94 0.05 14.23
C VAL A 125 10.05 -0.15 15.76
N PRO A 126 9.44 0.70 16.63
CA PRO A 126 9.51 0.50 18.08
C PRO A 126 8.56 -0.58 18.61
N ARG A 127 7.55 -1.02 17.84
CA ARG A 127 6.58 -2.06 18.24
C ARG A 127 7.12 -3.47 18.01
N LEU A 128 8.06 -3.61 17.08
CA LEU A 128 8.64 -4.89 16.71
C LEU A 128 9.69 -5.31 17.75
N ALA A 129 9.33 -6.30 18.57
CA ALA A 129 10.24 -6.87 19.56
C ALA A 129 11.16 -7.90 18.90
N PHE A 130 12.42 -7.54 18.70
CA PHE A 130 13.47 -8.44 18.21
C PHE A 130 14.57 -8.58 19.27
N PRO A 131 15.06 -9.79 19.55
CA PRO A 131 16.10 -10.02 20.55
C PRO A 131 17.49 -9.62 20.02
N TRP A 132 17.68 -8.33 19.73
CA TRP A 132 18.91 -7.78 19.12
C TRP A 132 20.18 -8.22 19.83
N LYS A 133 20.19 -8.22 21.17
CA LYS A 133 21.36 -8.62 21.96
C LYS A 133 21.74 -10.09 21.76
N ALA A 134 20.76 -10.99 21.66
CA ALA A 134 21.03 -12.42 21.47
C ALA A 134 21.67 -12.70 20.10
N TYR A 135 21.31 -11.91 19.08
CA TYR A 135 21.87 -12.03 17.74
C TYR A 135 23.20 -11.29 17.57
N LEU A 136 23.37 -10.12 18.18
CA LEU A 136 24.56 -9.29 18.03
C LEU A 136 25.70 -9.74 18.95
N ASP A 137 25.40 -10.13 20.19
CA ASP A 137 26.41 -10.47 21.20
C ASP A 137 26.44 -12.00 21.40
N GLN A 138 26.93 -12.72 20.38
CA GLN A 138 27.11 -14.17 20.45
C GLN A 138 28.35 -14.56 21.29
N PRO A 139 28.37 -15.78 21.87
CA PRO A 139 29.44 -16.19 22.79
C PRO A 139 30.83 -16.25 22.15
N GLN A 140 30.91 -16.57 20.85
CA GLN A 140 32.18 -16.65 20.12
C GLN A 140 32.68 -15.29 19.64
N GLU A 141 31.81 -14.42 19.12
CA GLU A 141 32.19 -13.11 18.59
C GLU A 141 30.95 -12.20 18.40
N ARG A 142 31.17 -10.87 18.42
CA ARG A 142 30.11 -9.92 18.07
C ARG A 142 29.81 -9.99 16.57
N VAL A 143 28.55 -10.26 16.23
CA VAL A 143 28.12 -10.37 14.84
C VAL A 143 27.84 -8.97 14.26
N PRO A 144 28.35 -8.63 13.07
CA PRO A 144 28.03 -7.38 12.41
C PRO A 144 26.53 -7.21 12.13
N ILE A 145 25.99 -6.01 12.38
CA ILE A 145 24.55 -5.73 12.28
C ILE A 145 23.95 -6.06 10.91
N TYR A 146 24.70 -5.86 9.83
CA TYR A 146 24.22 -6.12 8.46
C TYR A 146 23.93 -7.61 8.19
N LEU A 147 24.48 -8.53 8.97
CA LEU A 147 24.15 -9.96 8.91
C LEU A 147 22.89 -10.32 9.71
N VAL A 148 22.53 -9.49 10.70
CA VAL A 148 21.34 -9.68 11.55
C VAL A 148 20.09 -9.03 10.93
N ILE A 149 20.27 -7.96 10.14
CA ILE A 149 19.16 -7.26 9.46
C ILE A 149 18.29 -8.21 8.60
N PRO A 150 18.84 -9.15 7.80
CA PRO A 150 18.01 -10.11 7.06
C PRO A 150 17.13 -10.97 7.98
N ALA A 151 17.68 -11.47 9.09
CA ALA A 151 16.91 -12.27 10.06
C ALA A 151 15.82 -11.42 10.75
N TRP A 152 16.14 -10.17 11.11
CA TRP A 152 15.15 -9.22 11.63
C TRP A 152 14.02 -8.99 10.62
N TRP A 153 14.37 -8.72 9.36
CA TRP A 153 13.40 -8.47 8.29
C TRP A 153 12.50 -9.68 8.07
N GLN A 154 13.08 -10.88 7.98
CA GLN A 154 12.34 -12.12 7.78
C GLN A 154 11.38 -12.44 8.92
N MET A 155 11.83 -12.32 10.18
CA MET A 155 10.98 -12.68 11.31
C MET A 155 9.85 -11.67 11.54
N ILE A 156 10.17 -10.38 11.60
CA ILE A 156 9.19 -9.36 12.02
C ILE A 156 9.30 -8.02 11.29
N GLY A 157 10.45 -7.70 10.70
CA GLY A 157 10.75 -6.41 10.08
C GLY A 157 10.03 -6.17 8.76
N PHE A 158 9.52 -7.22 8.12
CA PHE A 158 8.81 -7.14 6.84
C PHE A 158 7.64 -6.15 6.87
N LEU A 159 6.87 -6.09 7.98
CA LEU A 159 5.74 -5.15 8.11
C LEU A 159 6.19 -3.69 7.94
N ALA A 160 7.29 -3.32 8.60
CA ALA A 160 7.82 -1.95 8.52
C ALA A 160 8.41 -1.65 7.14
N VAL A 161 9.11 -2.63 6.55
CA VAL A 161 9.74 -2.48 5.24
C VAL A 161 8.71 -2.37 4.12
N ASP A 162 7.66 -3.19 4.14
CA ASP A 162 6.61 -3.20 3.11
C ASP A 162 5.85 -1.86 3.09
N GLU A 163 5.49 -1.34 4.26
CA GLU A 163 4.85 -0.03 4.42
C GLU A 163 5.78 1.10 3.93
N ALA A 164 7.08 1.03 4.23
CA ALA A 164 8.06 1.99 3.75
C ALA A 164 8.24 1.93 2.22
N MET A 165 8.27 0.74 1.63
CA MET A 165 8.31 0.55 0.18
C MET A 165 7.07 1.14 -0.50
N PHE A 166 5.89 0.97 0.10
CA PHE A 166 4.66 1.57 -0.41
C PHE A 166 4.71 3.10 -0.36
N ALA A 167 5.16 3.66 0.78
CA ALA A 167 5.33 5.10 0.93
C ALA A 167 6.30 5.67 -0.13
N LEU A 168 7.41 4.97 -0.39
CA LEU A 168 8.36 5.34 -1.45
C LEU A 168 7.72 5.29 -2.83
N GLY A 169 6.96 4.23 -3.14
CA GLY A 169 6.25 4.10 -4.41
C GLY A 169 5.26 5.25 -4.65
N GLN A 170 4.42 5.57 -3.66
CA GLN A 170 3.48 6.70 -3.74
C GLN A 170 4.23 8.05 -3.81
N GLY A 171 5.35 8.19 -3.10
CA GLY A 171 6.21 9.37 -3.16
C GLY A 171 6.81 9.60 -4.54
N ILE A 172 7.29 8.54 -5.22
CA ILE A 172 7.80 8.61 -6.59
C ILE A 172 6.69 9.03 -7.56
N LEU A 173 5.49 8.43 -7.44
CA LEU A 173 4.34 8.79 -8.28
C LEU A 173 3.93 10.25 -8.06
N LEU A 174 3.90 10.73 -6.82
CA LEU A 174 3.61 12.11 -6.48
C LEU A 174 4.63 13.05 -7.12
N TRP A 175 5.92 12.72 -7.02
CA TRP A 175 6.98 13.52 -7.62
C TRP A 175 6.86 13.61 -9.15
N VAL A 176 6.49 12.51 -9.82
CA VAL A 176 6.21 12.51 -11.27
C VAL A 176 4.99 13.38 -11.59
N ALA A 177 3.91 13.28 -10.82
CA ALA A 177 2.70 14.10 -11.00
C ALA A 177 3.01 15.60 -10.88
N LEU A 178 3.72 16.00 -9.82
CA LEU A 178 4.13 17.40 -9.62
C LEU A 178 5.05 17.92 -10.72
N ARG A 179 5.96 17.07 -11.25
CA ARG A 179 6.81 17.45 -12.38
C ARG A 179 6.01 17.67 -13.66
N ARG A 180 4.94 16.91 -13.90
CA ARG A 180 4.05 17.09 -15.06
C ARG A 180 3.21 18.35 -14.93
N GLU A 181 2.63 18.61 -13.77
CA GLU A 181 1.88 19.84 -13.48
C GLU A 181 2.74 21.08 -13.76
N LYS A 182 4.00 21.08 -13.30
CA LYS A 182 4.95 22.17 -13.57
C LYS A 182 5.24 22.35 -15.07
N ARG A 183 5.40 21.26 -15.82
CA ARG A 183 5.64 21.32 -17.29
C ARG A 183 4.42 21.83 -18.05
N LEU A 184 3.22 21.39 -17.67
CA LEU A 184 1.97 21.87 -18.27
C LEU A 184 1.76 23.36 -17.98
N ALA A 185 1.96 23.78 -16.73
CA ALA A 185 1.88 25.19 -16.35
C ALA A 185 2.89 26.07 -17.12
N ALA A 186 4.12 25.59 -17.32
CA ALA A 186 5.13 26.29 -18.12
C ALA A 186 4.73 26.38 -19.60
N SER A 187 4.22 25.29 -20.19
CA SER A 187 3.74 25.29 -21.58
C SER A 187 2.54 26.21 -21.79
N ASP A 188 1.61 26.28 -20.81
CA ASP A 188 0.47 27.19 -20.87
C ASP A 188 0.90 28.65 -20.70
N ALA A 189 1.88 28.91 -19.83
CA ALA A 189 2.48 30.23 -19.67
C ALA A 189 3.18 30.71 -20.95
N GLU A 190 3.77 29.80 -21.73
CA GLU A 190 4.41 30.11 -23.02
C GLU A 190 3.42 30.31 -24.19
N ARG A 191 2.22 29.70 -24.14
CA ARG A 191 1.15 29.95 -25.13
C ARG A 191 0.43 31.29 -24.92
N ARG A 192 0.37 31.81 -23.70
CA ARG A 192 -0.32 33.08 -23.37
C ARG A 192 0.30 34.36 -23.95
N PRO A 193 1.64 34.54 -24.12
CA PRO A 193 2.20 35.75 -24.70
C PRO A 193 1.95 35.91 -26.21
N ALA A 194 1.63 34.85 -26.96
CA ALA A 194 1.40 34.95 -28.41
C ALA A 194 0.03 35.55 -28.77
N VAL A 195 -1.01 35.29 -27.96
CA VAL A 195 -2.39 35.71 -28.28
C VAL A 195 -2.65 37.18 -27.93
N VAL A 196 -1.88 37.78 -27.01
CA VAL A 196 -2.06 39.19 -26.60
C VAL A 196 -1.33 40.16 -27.53
N GLY A 197 -0.35 39.71 -28.31
CA GLY A 197 0.41 40.54 -29.26
C GLY A 197 -0.30 40.82 -30.59
N GLU A 198 -1.24 39.96 -31.00
CA GLU A 198 -1.87 40.06 -32.33
C GLU A 198 -3.10 40.98 -32.36
N TYR A 199 -3.77 41.19 -31.22
CA TYR A 199 -4.91 42.13 -31.13
C TYR A 199 -4.50 43.59 -30.88
N ALA A 200 -3.23 43.86 -30.50
CA ALA A 200 -2.76 45.22 -30.27
C ALA A 200 -2.37 45.97 -31.56
N ASN A 201 -2.12 45.25 -32.67
CA ASN A 201 -1.72 45.84 -33.95
C ASN A 201 -2.85 45.90 -34.99
N GLY A 202 -4.01 45.30 -34.74
CA GLY A 202 -5.17 45.33 -35.66
C GLY A 202 -6.04 46.59 -35.57
N CYS A 203 -5.84 47.47 -34.59
CA CYS A 203 -6.71 48.61 -34.31
C CYS A 203 -6.12 49.98 -34.71
N LYS A 204 -5.28 50.04 -35.75
CA LYS A 204 -4.68 51.31 -36.23
C LYS A 204 -4.74 51.57 -37.75
N LEU A 205 -5.41 50.74 -38.55
CA LEU A 205 -5.57 51.00 -39.99
C LEU A 205 -7.05 51.00 -40.39
N GLY A 206 -7.71 52.14 -40.19
CA GLY A 206 -9.11 52.31 -40.60
C GLY A 206 -9.68 53.70 -40.35
N ALA A 207 -8.88 54.75 -40.42
CA ALA A 207 -9.39 56.11 -40.41
C ALA A 207 -8.56 56.99 -41.35
N GLY A 208 -9.17 57.42 -42.45
CA GLY A 208 -8.72 58.55 -43.24
C GLY A 208 -8.18 58.21 -44.63
N ARG A 209 -9.07 58.24 -45.63
CA ARG A 209 -8.93 59.21 -46.72
C ARG A 209 -10.24 59.40 -47.49
N LEU A 210 -10.43 60.68 -47.83
CA LEU A 210 -11.50 61.32 -48.59
C LEU A 210 -11.78 60.66 -49.94
#